data_AF-A0A933FDA6-F1
#
_entry.id   AF-A0A933FDA6-F1
#
_cell.length_a   1.000
_cell.length_b   1.000
_cell.length_c   1.000
_cell.angle_alpha   90.00
_cell.angle_beta   90.00
_cell.angle_gamma   90.00
#
_symmetry.space_group_name_H-M   'P 1'
#
loop_
_entity.id
_entity.type
_entity.pdbx_description
1 polymer ?
#
loop_
_entity_poly.entity_id
_entity_poly.type
_entity_poly.pdbx_seq_one_letter_code
_entity_poly.pdbx_strand_id
1 'polypeptide(L)'
;MWWFVIAVLALMIPLVTVVLDSQLGRALAARLERDALPADRSLGRRLAALEAEVERLNRELQNLEEHHEFLQRLLESKGSPGVLPAGEHER
;
A
#
# COMPACT_ATOMS: atom_id res chain seq x y z
N MET A 1 39.48 12.34 13.60
CA MET A 1 38.20 12.98 13.21
C MET A 1 37.00 12.34 13.89
N TRP A 2 36.86 11.00 13.89
CA TRP A 2 35.71 10.31 14.53
C TRP A 2 35.59 10.53 16.05
N TRP A 3 36.72 10.61 16.76
CA TRP A 3 36.75 10.92 18.19
C TRP A 3 36.12 12.28 18.53
N PHE A 4 36.30 13.28 17.68
CA PHE A 4 35.68 14.60 17.86
C PHE A 4 34.16 14.51 17.71
N VAL A 5 33.66 13.73 16.76
CA VAL A 5 32.23 13.48 16.58
C VAL A 5 31.64 12.80 17.82
N ILE A 6 32.33 11.79 18.37
CA ILE A 6 31.90 11.10 19.59
C ILE A 6 31.90 12.05 20.79
N ALA A 7 32.93 12.89 20.94
CA ALA A 7 33.00 13.86 22.03
C ALA A 7 31.89 14.92 21.94
N VAL A 8 31.60 15.43 20.74
CA VAL A 8 30.48 16.36 20.50
C VAL A 8 29.15 15.69 20.79
N LEU A 9 28.93 14.45 20.32
CA LEU A 9 27.70 13.71 20.58
C LEU A 9 27.51 13.46 22.08
N ALA A 10 28.56 13.06 22.79
CA ALA A 10 28.55 12.86 24.24
C ALA A 10 28.25 14.15 24.99
N LEU A 11 28.66 15.32 24.48
CA LEU A 11 28.34 16.63 25.05
C LEU A 11 26.90 17.07 24.75
N MET A 12 26.34 16.69 23.60
CA MET A 12 24.97 17.03 23.22
C MET A 12 23.93 16.26 24.04
N ILE A 13 24.21 15.01 24.44
CA ILE A 13 23.28 14.21 25.25
C ILE A 13 22.84 14.93 26.54
N PRO A 14 23.73 15.40 27.43
CA PRO A 14 23.32 16.09 28.66
C PRO A 14 22.66 17.45 28.39
N LEU A 15 23.00 18.12 27.29
CA LEU A 15 22.35 19.37 26.90
C LEU A 15 20.88 19.13 26.53
N VAL A 16 20.62 18.08 25.76
CA VAL A 16 19.27 17.68 25.35
C VAL A 16 18.45 17.26 26.57
N THR A 17 19.01 16.50 27.52
CA THR A 17 18.26 16.09 28.73
C THR A 17 17.86 17.27 29.60
N VAL A 18 18.75 18.25 29.82
CA VAL A 18 18.45 19.46 30.60
C VAL A 18 17.41 20.33 29.90
N VAL A 19 17.46 20.44 28.57
CA VAL A 19 16.47 21.22 27.81
C VAL A 19 15.10 20.54 27.81
N LEU A 20 15.04 19.21 27.73
CA LEU A 20 13.80 18.44 27.82
C LEU A 20 13.10 18.62 29.18
N ASP A 21 13.87 18.75 30.25
CA ASP A 21 13.36 19.00 31.61
C ASP A 21 12.96 20.48 31.84
N SER A 22 13.26 21.36 30.88
CA SER A 22 12.93 22.79 30.89
C SER A 22 11.63 23.09 30.13
N GLN A 23 10.99 24.22 30.47
CA GLN A 23 9.79 24.71 29.79
C GLN A 23 9.98 24.88 28.28
N LEU A 24 11.23 25.09 27.79
CA LEU A 24 11.53 25.15 26.35
C LEU A 24 11.37 23.78 25.66
N GLY A 25 11.89 22.69 26.24
CA GLY A 25 11.73 21.36 25.67
C GLY A 25 10.27 20.94 25.65
N ARG A 26 9.54 21.27 26.72
CA ARG A 26 8.10 21.00 26.84
C ARG A 26 7.25 21.84 25.87
N ALA A 27 7.64 23.10 25.61
CA ALA A 27 6.99 23.96 24.62
C ALA A 27 7.27 23.53 23.16
N LEU A 28 8.50 23.07 22.87
CA LEU A 28 8.86 22.50 21.58
C LEU A 28 8.15 21.17 21.34
N ALA A 29 8.08 20.29 22.35
CA ALA A 29 7.31 19.05 22.30
C ALA A 29 5.82 19.34 22.08
N ALA A 30 5.23 20.29 22.83
CA ALA A 30 3.83 20.68 22.65
C ALA A 30 3.56 21.28 21.26
N ARG A 31 4.51 22.02 20.68
CA ARG A 31 4.39 22.56 19.33
C ARG A 31 4.54 21.45 18.27
N LEU A 32 5.49 20.54 18.45
CA LEU A 32 5.70 19.41 17.56
C LEU A 32 4.52 18.44 17.59
N GLU A 33 3.95 18.14 18.77
CA GLU A 33 2.68 17.42 18.90
C GLU A 33 1.55 18.17 18.19
N ARG A 34 1.48 19.50 18.33
CA ARG A 34 0.42 20.30 17.69
C ARG A 34 0.50 20.32 16.17
N ASP A 35 1.70 20.22 15.58
CA ASP A 35 1.89 20.09 14.13
C ASP A 35 1.82 18.62 13.66
N ALA A 36 2.19 17.65 14.50
CA ALA A 36 2.12 16.23 14.19
C ALA A 36 0.68 15.67 14.21
N LEU A 37 -0.15 16.07 15.19
CA LEU A 37 -1.54 15.61 15.33
C LEU A 37 -2.46 15.89 14.12
N PRO A 38 -2.39 17.06 13.43
CA PRO A 38 -3.16 17.30 12.22
C PRO A 38 -2.56 16.59 11.00
N ALA A 39 -1.23 16.49 10.91
CA ALA A 39 -0.56 15.78 9.81
C ALA A 39 -0.89 14.28 9.84
N ASP A 40 -0.78 13.64 11.00
CA ASP A 40 -1.02 12.21 11.18
C ASP A 40 -2.49 11.81 10.92
N ARG A 41 -3.45 12.63 11.39
CA ARG A 41 -4.88 12.44 11.05
C ARG A 41 -5.20 12.66 9.58
N SER A 42 -4.43 13.48 8.87
CA SER A 42 -4.61 13.67 7.42
C SER A 42 -4.01 12.51 6.63
N LEU A 43 -2.87 11.98 7.08
CA LEU A 43 -2.21 10.81 6.50
C LEU A 43 -3.05 9.55 6.72
N GLY A 44 -3.58 9.33 7.92
CA GLY A 44 -4.47 8.19 8.21
C GLY A 44 -5.75 8.19 7.36
N ARG A 45 -6.37 9.35 7.12
CA ARG A 45 -7.53 9.46 6.22
C ARG A 45 -7.18 9.18 4.76
N ARG A 46 -6.01 9.61 4.29
CA ARG A 46 -5.51 9.30 2.95
C ARG A 46 -5.20 7.81 2.82
N LEU A 47 -4.60 7.21 3.84
CA LEU A 47 -4.29 5.78 3.88
C LEU A 47 -5.57 4.94 3.79
N ALA A 48 -6.59 5.27 4.59
CA ALA A 48 -7.88 4.57 4.57
C ALA A 48 -8.60 4.72 3.22
N ALA A 49 -8.48 5.88 2.57
CA ALA A 49 -9.03 6.08 1.23
C ALA A 49 -8.30 5.22 0.18
N LEU A 50 -6.96 5.16 0.23
CA LEU A 50 -6.18 4.30 -0.65
C LEU A 50 -6.48 2.83 -0.42
N GLU A 51 -6.63 2.40 0.82
CA GLU A 51 -6.97 1.02 1.16
C GLU A 51 -8.34 0.62 0.58
N ALA A 52 -9.34 1.51 0.69
CA ALA A 52 -10.64 1.29 0.08
C ALA A 52 -10.59 1.23 -1.46
N GLU A 53 -9.74 2.05 -2.09
CA GLU A 53 -9.55 2.06 -3.54
C GLU A 53 -8.86 0.78 -4.02
N VAL A 54 -7.84 0.30 -3.29
CA VAL A 54 -7.13 -0.97 -3.58
C VAL A 54 -8.09 -2.15 -3.45
N GLU A 55 -8.87 -2.20 -2.38
CA GLU A 55 -9.86 -3.24 -2.14
C GLU A 55 -10.94 -3.26 -3.24
N ARG A 56 -11.32 -2.07 -3.76
CA ARG A 56 -12.20 -1.97 -4.93
C ARG A 56 -11.52 -2.48 -6.21
N LEU A 57 -10.29 -2.07 -6.48
CA LEU A 57 -9.53 -2.50 -7.66
C LEU A 57 -9.34 -4.02 -7.67
N ASN A 58 -9.08 -4.61 -6.51
CA ASN A 58 -8.91 -6.05 -6.37
C ASN A 58 -10.18 -6.82 -6.75
N ARG A 59 -11.35 -6.34 -6.34
CA ARG A 59 -12.64 -6.91 -6.77
C ARG A 59 -12.89 -6.75 -8.27
N GLU A 60 -12.53 -5.60 -8.84
CA GLU A 60 -12.66 -5.37 -10.28
C GLU A 60 -11.74 -6.31 -11.08
N LEU A 61 -10.51 -6.55 -10.60
CA LEU A 61 -9.57 -7.51 -11.17
C LEU A 61 -10.09 -8.94 -11.14
N GLN A 62 -10.62 -9.39 -9.99
CA GLN A 62 -11.22 -10.73 -9.86
C GLN A 62 -12.37 -10.93 -10.84
N ASN A 63 -13.28 -9.96 -10.94
CA ASN A 63 -14.39 -10.02 -11.89
C ASN A 63 -13.91 -10.03 -13.36
N LEU A 64 -12.85 -9.28 -13.66
CA LEU A 64 -12.25 -9.28 -14.99
C LEU A 64 -11.58 -10.62 -15.32
N GLU A 65 -10.94 -11.26 -14.35
CA GLU A 65 -10.32 -12.58 -14.47
C GLU A 65 -11.39 -13.67 -14.73
N GLU A 66 -12.50 -13.64 -14.00
CA GLU A 66 -13.65 -14.54 -14.22
C GLU A 66 -14.21 -14.40 -15.65
N HIS A 67 -14.36 -13.17 -16.14
CA HIS A 67 -14.79 -12.91 -17.52
C HIS A 67 -13.77 -13.43 -18.55
N HIS A 68 -12.47 -13.34 -18.26
CA HIS A 68 -11.44 -13.85 -19.15
C HIS A 68 -11.46 -15.39 -19.22
N GLU A 69 -11.57 -16.06 -18.06
CA GLU A 69 -11.64 -17.51 -18.00
C GLU A 69 -12.90 -18.04 -18.73
N PHE A 70 -14.04 -17.35 -18.57
CA PHE A 70 -15.26 -17.70 -19.29
C PHE A 70 -15.08 -17.59 -20.81
N LEU A 71 -14.49 -16.48 -21.31
CA LEU A 71 -14.23 -16.30 -22.72
C LEU A 71 -13.26 -17.35 -23.27
N GLN A 72 -12.22 -17.70 -22.50
CA GLN A 72 -11.27 -18.73 -22.87
C GLN A 72 -11.95 -20.10 -22.99
N ARG A 73 -12.78 -20.50 -22.02
CA ARG A 73 -13.57 -21.74 -22.10
C ARG A 73 -14.55 -21.74 -23.28
N LEU A 74 -15.17 -20.60 -23.59
CA LEU A 74 -16.07 -20.47 -24.73
C LEU A 74 -15.33 -20.62 -26.07
N LEU A 75 -14.12 -20.05 -26.16
CA LEU A 75 -13.27 -20.20 -27.35
C LEU A 75 -12.75 -21.64 -27.50
N GLU A 76 -12.34 -22.28 -26.40
CA GLU A 76 -11.84 -23.65 -26.40
C GLU A 76 -12.93 -24.66 -26.78
N SER A 77 -14.14 -24.49 -26.24
CA SER A 77 -15.30 -25.31 -26.63
C SER A 77 -15.72 -25.11 -28.10
N LYS A 78 -15.61 -23.90 -28.64
CA LYS A 78 -15.91 -23.60 -30.05
C LYS A 78 -14.76 -23.99 -31.00
N GLY A 79 -13.56 -24.16 -30.45
CA GLY A 79 -12.32 -24.43 -31.17
C GLY A 79 -12.03 -25.91 -31.43
N SER A 80 -12.81 -26.86 -30.90
CA SER A 80 -12.64 -28.29 -31.21
C SER A 80 -13.04 -28.57 -32.67
N PRO A 81 -12.09 -28.74 -33.61
CA PRO A 81 -12.40 -29.03 -34.99
C PRO A 81 -12.45 -30.55 -35.14
N GLY A 82 -13.65 -31.11 -35.21
CA GLY A 82 -13.82 -32.46 -35.74
C GLY A 82 -14.63 -33.41 -34.89
N VAL A 83 -15.93 -33.17 -34.78
CA VAL A 83 -16.93 -34.24 -34.93
C VAL A 83 -18.11 -33.66 -35.72
N LEU A 84 -17.88 -33.37 -37.00
CA LEU A 84 -18.99 -33.32 -37.94
C LEU A 84 -19.29 -34.78 -38.32
N PRO A 85 -20.47 -35.33 -37.99
CA PRO A 85 -20.80 -36.71 -38.31
C PRO A 85 -20.71 -36.91 -39.82
N ALA A 86 -19.98 -37.94 -40.24
CA ALA A 86 -19.88 -38.35 -41.63
C ALA A 86 -21.28 -38.67 -42.14
N GLY A 87 -21.81 -37.80 -43.00
CA GLY A 87 -23.08 -38.01 -43.68
C GLY A 87 -23.00 -39.32 -44.45
N GLU A 88 -23.73 -40.30 -43.93
CA GLU A 88 -24.06 -41.59 -44.54
C GLU A 88 -24.40 -41.38 -46.03
N HIS A 89 -23.46 -41.72 -46.90
CA HIS A 89 -23.72 -41.85 -48.32
C HIS A 89 -24.37 -43.21 -48.53
N GLU A 90 -25.68 -43.21 -48.36
CA GLU A 90 -26.61 -44.26 -48.76
C GLU A 90 -26.49 -44.47 -50.29
N ARG A 91 -25.95 -45.64 -50.69
CA ARG A 91 -26.15 -46.27 -52.01
C ARG A 91 -26.11 -47.78 -51.90
#